data_AF-A0A7S0N4C3-F1
#
_entry.id   AF-A0A7S0N4C3-F1
#
_cell.length_a   1.000
_cell.length_b   1.000
_cell.length_c   1.000
_cell.angle_alpha   90.00
_cell.angle_beta   90.00
_cell.angle_gamma   90.00
#
_symmetry.space_group_name_H-M   'P 1'
#
loop_
_entity.id
_entity.type
_entity.pdbx_description
1 polymer ?
#
loop_
_entity_poly.entity_id
_entity_poly.type
_entity_poly.pdbx_seq_one_letter_code
_entity_poly.pdbx_strand_id
1 'polypeptide(L)'
;MSVINSIFRFNMQSRYSAGPYYRNARYAVPGTPFASLPRLVPEVGNVYGVWMPSLPPGARSFYDSFGSSVACCIRYDLGRVCFLAQDFLDVLKDEMGPWA
;
A
#
# COMPACT_ATOMS: atom_id res chain seq x y z
N MET A 1 5.75 -9.35 4.56
CA MET A 1 4.70 -10.17 3.88
C MET A 1 4.30 -11.45 4.59
N SER A 2 5.19 -12.10 5.38
CA SER A 2 4.91 -13.41 6.02
C SER A 2 3.61 -13.44 6.85
N VAL A 3 3.35 -12.43 7.70
CA VAL A 3 2.20 -12.39 8.61
C VAL A 3 0.84 -12.34 7.89
N ILE A 4 0.70 -11.47 6.89
CA ILE A 4 -0.57 -11.35 6.15
C ILE A 4 -0.87 -12.62 5.35
N ASN A 5 0.15 -13.20 4.71
CA ASN A 5 -0.01 -14.44 3.96
C ASN A 5 -0.39 -15.60 4.90
N SER A 6 0.17 -15.66 6.11
CA SER A 6 -0.15 -16.73 7.06
C SER A 6 -1.56 -16.59 7.64
N ILE A 7 -1.99 -15.38 8.01
CA ILE A 7 -3.31 -15.11 8.59
C ILE A 7 -4.43 -15.32 7.56
N PHE A 8 -4.31 -14.68 6.40
CA PHE A 8 -5.38 -14.65 5.40
C PHE A 8 -5.23 -15.69 4.30
N ARG A 9 -4.20 -16.54 4.38
CA ARG A 9 -3.87 -17.60 3.40
C ARG A 9 -3.67 -17.05 1.97
N PHE A 10 -3.17 -15.82 1.87
CA PHE A 10 -2.76 -15.23 0.59
C PHE A 10 -1.37 -15.71 0.17
N ASN A 11 -1.03 -15.56 -1.11
CA ASN A 11 0.30 -15.81 -1.65
C ASN A 11 0.90 -14.54 -2.28
N MET A 12 0.88 -13.44 -1.52
CA MET A 12 1.43 -12.18 -1.99
C MET A 12 2.95 -12.17 -1.88
N GLN A 13 3.59 -11.65 -2.92
CA GLN A 13 5.03 -11.53 -2.99
C GLN A 13 5.41 -10.07 -2.78
N SER A 14 6.46 -9.84 -2.00
CA SER A 14 7.06 -8.52 -1.93
C SER A 14 7.94 -8.33 -3.16
N ARG A 15 7.70 -7.25 -3.89
CA ARG A 15 8.61 -6.78 -4.93
C ARG A 15 8.68 -5.28 -4.79
N TYR A 16 9.80 -4.82 -4.29
CA TYR A 16 10.04 -3.41 -4.11
C TYR A 16 10.33 -2.75 -5.47
N SER A 17 9.71 -1.60 -5.69
CA SER A 17 10.09 -0.65 -6.73
C SER A 17 10.08 0.72 -6.10
N ALA A 18 11.15 1.47 -6.33
CA ALA A 18 11.26 2.84 -5.86
C ALA A 18 10.14 3.71 -6.46
N GLY A 19 9.70 4.67 -5.66
CA GLY A 19 8.72 5.68 -6.03
C GLY A 19 9.28 6.70 -7.04
N PRO A 20 8.48 7.72 -7.41
CA PRO A 20 7.21 8.11 -6.80
C PRO A 20 6.07 7.13 -7.11
N TYR A 21 5.05 7.13 -6.24
CA TYR A 21 3.87 6.29 -6.37
C TYR A 21 2.67 7.09 -6.88
N TYR A 22 2.01 6.55 -7.89
CA TYR A 22 0.92 7.23 -8.57
C TYR A 22 -0.42 6.70 -8.08
N ARG A 23 -1.36 7.61 -7.88
CA ARG A 23 -2.72 7.27 -7.52
C ARG A 23 -3.39 6.54 -8.67
N ASN A 24 -3.88 5.33 -8.41
CA ASN A 24 -4.47 4.49 -9.42
C ASN A 24 -5.88 5.00 -9.80
N ALA A 25 -5.99 5.62 -10.97
CA ALA A 25 -7.24 6.22 -11.45
C ALA A 25 -8.40 5.22 -11.62
N ARG A 26 -8.10 3.91 -11.75
CA ARG A 26 -9.11 2.87 -11.90
C ARG A 26 -9.82 2.54 -10.58
N TYR A 27 -9.11 2.68 -9.46
CA TYR A 27 -9.60 2.22 -8.15
C TYR A 27 -9.75 3.34 -7.12
N ALA A 28 -8.94 4.39 -7.19
CA ALA A 28 -9.07 5.60 -6.38
C ALA A 28 -10.07 6.59 -7.01
N VAL A 29 -11.32 6.13 -7.15
CA VAL A 29 -12.45 6.86 -7.75
C VAL A 29 -13.31 7.54 -6.69
N PRO A 30 -14.13 8.56 -7.04
CA PRO A 30 -15.05 9.21 -6.11
C PRO A 30 -15.86 8.20 -5.29
N GLY A 31 -15.97 8.45 -3.97
CA GLY A 31 -16.57 7.51 -3.02
C GLY A 31 -15.57 6.56 -2.35
N THR A 32 -14.28 6.61 -2.72
CA THR A 32 -13.20 5.96 -1.96
C THR A 32 -12.42 6.98 -1.12
N PRO A 33 -11.87 6.61 0.04
CA PRO A 33 -11.01 7.49 0.83
C PRO A 33 -9.79 8.00 0.06
N PHE A 34 -9.35 7.25 -0.95
CA PHE A 34 -8.20 7.58 -1.79
C PHE A 34 -8.53 8.62 -2.88
N ALA A 35 -9.81 8.90 -3.15
CA ALA A 35 -10.23 9.81 -4.22
C ALA A 35 -9.80 11.27 -3.99
N SER A 36 -9.74 11.70 -2.74
CA SER A 36 -9.35 13.04 -2.31
C SER A 36 -7.83 13.18 -2.09
N LEU A 37 -7.10 12.07 -2.05
CA LEU A 37 -5.67 12.08 -1.78
C LEU A 37 -4.84 12.55 -3.01
N PRO A 38 -3.61 13.04 -2.82
CA PRO A 38 -2.75 13.53 -3.89
C PRO A 38 -2.55 12.52 -5.03
N ARG A 39 -2.39 13.01 -6.26
CA ARG A 39 -2.18 12.13 -7.43
C ARG A 39 -0.84 11.41 -7.41
N LEU A 40 0.13 11.97 -6.70
CA LEU A 40 1.49 11.47 -6.58
C LEU A 40 1.89 11.56 -5.11
N VAL A 41 2.51 10.50 -4.61
CA VAL A 41 3.11 10.46 -3.27
C VAL A 41 4.58 10.15 -3.44
N PRO A 42 5.50 11.00 -2.94
CA PRO A 42 6.92 10.69 -2.96
C PRO A 42 7.20 9.51 -2.04
N GLU A 43 8.29 8.81 -2.32
CA GLU A 43 8.78 7.79 -1.40
C GLU A 43 9.41 8.50 -0.18
N VAL A 44 8.99 8.12 1.03
CA VAL A 44 9.51 8.66 2.28
C VAL A 44 9.69 7.50 3.26
N GLY A 45 10.90 7.38 3.82
CA GLY A 45 11.25 6.33 4.78
C GLY A 45 11.34 4.94 4.16
N ASN A 46 11.10 3.91 4.97
CA ASN A 46 11.11 2.52 4.52
C ASN A 46 9.76 2.15 3.89
N VAL A 47 9.77 1.78 2.60
CA VAL A 47 8.58 1.40 1.84
C VAL A 47 8.59 -0.10 1.46
N TYR A 48 7.48 -0.79 1.72
CA TYR A 48 7.34 -2.23 1.49
C TYR A 48 6.39 -2.55 0.34
N GLY A 49 6.89 -2.58 -0.89
CA GLY A 49 6.05 -2.83 -2.07
C GLY A 49 5.49 -4.26 -2.18
N VAL A 50 4.24 -4.36 -2.66
CA VAL A 50 3.56 -5.62 -3.01
C VAL A 50 3.59 -5.81 -4.52
N TRP A 51 4.03 -6.97 -5.00
CA TRP A 51 4.01 -7.25 -6.43
C TRP A 51 2.57 -7.39 -6.92
N MET A 52 2.11 -6.50 -7.80
CA MET A 52 0.71 -6.47 -8.23
C MET A 52 0.20 -7.78 -8.83
N PRO A 53 0.96 -8.52 -9.67
CA PRO A 53 0.55 -9.83 -10.18
C PRO A 53 0.35 -10.91 -9.10
N SER A 54 0.95 -10.74 -7.92
CA SER A 54 0.74 -11.66 -6.79
C SER A 54 -0.50 -11.33 -5.94
N LEU A 55 -1.18 -10.22 -6.24
CA LEU A 55 -2.37 -9.83 -5.51
C LEU A 55 -3.52 -10.81 -5.81
N PRO A 56 -4.31 -11.21 -4.80
CA PRO A 56 -5.46 -12.09 -4.99
C PRO A 56 -6.52 -11.48 -5.92
N PRO A 57 -7.37 -12.31 -6.55
CA PRO A 57 -8.51 -11.83 -7.33
C PRO A 57 -9.40 -10.86 -6.54
N GLY A 58 -9.78 -9.76 -7.17
CA GLY A 58 -10.60 -8.72 -6.54
C GLY A 58 -9.82 -7.75 -5.64
N ALA A 59 -8.51 -7.91 -5.51
CA ALA A 59 -7.65 -6.89 -4.91
C ALA A 59 -7.66 -5.60 -5.74
N ARG A 60 -7.52 -4.47 -5.05
CA ARG A 60 -7.48 -3.13 -5.64
C ARG A 60 -6.22 -2.41 -5.17
N SER A 61 -5.38 -2.00 -6.10
CA SER A 61 -4.25 -1.10 -5.84
C SER A 61 -4.72 0.34 -5.91
N PHE A 62 -4.44 1.16 -4.92
CA PHE A 62 -4.77 2.58 -4.86
C PHE A 62 -3.56 3.47 -5.15
N TYR A 63 -2.37 3.01 -4.79
CA TYR A 63 -1.10 3.64 -5.16
C TYR A 63 -0.13 2.57 -5.65
N ASP A 64 0.44 2.79 -6.82
CA ASP A 64 1.43 1.89 -7.41
C ASP A 64 2.43 2.61 -8.31
N SER A 65 3.55 1.93 -8.53
CA SER A 65 4.58 2.30 -9.49
C SER A 65 5.25 1.04 -10.02
N PHE A 66 5.46 0.97 -11.34
CA PHE A 66 6.15 -0.15 -12.03
C PHE A 66 5.69 -1.57 -11.62
N GLY A 67 4.39 -1.75 -11.39
CA GLY A 67 3.83 -3.06 -11.00
C GLY A 67 4.06 -3.44 -9.52
N SER A 68 4.51 -2.49 -8.70
CA SER A 68 4.57 -2.58 -7.25
C SER A 68 3.52 -1.67 -6.62
N SER A 69 2.65 -2.24 -5.79
CA SER A 69 1.61 -1.51 -5.06
C SER A 69 2.08 -1.18 -3.65
N VAL A 70 1.84 0.05 -3.22
CA VAL A 70 2.14 0.54 -1.86
C VAL A 70 0.90 0.80 -1.02
N ALA A 71 -0.28 0.80 -1.65
CA ALA A 71 -1.54 0.84 -0.94
C ALA A 71 -2.52 -0.05 -1.69
N CYS A 72 -2.94 -1.17 -1.08
CA CYS A 72 -3.92 -2.05 -1.71
C CYS A 72 -4.93 -2.59 -0.69
N CYS A 73 -6.15 -2.85 -1.13
CA CYS A 73 -7.13 -3.57 -0.32
C CYS A 73 -7.61 -4.82 -1.05
N ILE A 74 -7.79 -5.90 -0.28
CA ILE A 74 -8.19 -7.21 -0.74
C ILE A 74 -9.51 -7.54 -0.08
N ARG A 75 -10.50 -8.00 -0.85
CA ARG A 75 -11.77 -8.45 -0.30
C ARG A 75 -11.55 -9.70 0.54
N TYR A 76 -12.10 -9.72 1.75
CA TYR A 76 -12.05 -10.88 2.63
C TYR A 76 -13.41 -11.01 3.32
N ASP A 77 -14.18 -12.01 2.90
CA ASP A 77 -15.55 -12.27 3.35
C ASP A 77 -16.47 -11.02 3.21
N LEU A 78 -17.04 -10.55 4.32
CA LEU A 78 -17.88 -9.34 4.41
C LEU A 78 -17.05 -8.04 4.46
N GLY A 79 -15.73 -8.13 4.64
CA GLY A 79 -14.83 -7.00 4.84
C GLY A 79 -13.72 -6.87 3.80
N ARG A 80 -12.70 -6.10 4.15
CA ARG A 80 -11.49 -5.91 3.35
C ARG A 80 -10.26 -5.86 4.24
N VAL A 81 -9.19 -6.49 3.79
CA VAL A 81 -7.85 -6.33 4.37
C VAL A 81 -7.14 -5.26 3.56
N CYS A 82 -6.76 -4.17 4.21
CA CYS A 82 -6.03 -3.08 3.56
C CYS A 82 -4.57 -3.09 4.02
N PHE A 83 -3.67 -2.98 3.07
CA PHE A 83 -2.24 -2.92 3.26
C PHE A 83 -1.74 -1.54 2.86
N LEU A 84 -0.98 -0.92 3.76
CA LEU A 84 -0.27 0.34 3.54
C LEU A 84 1.21 0.06 3.75
N ALA A 85 2.00 0.26 2.71
CA ALA A 85 3.39 -0.13 2.60
C ALA A 85 4.35 0.92 3.15
N GLN A 86 3.99 1.66 4.19
CA GLN A 86 4.85 2.73 4.71
C GLN A 86 5.22 2.44 6.16
N ASP A 87 6.50 2.55 6.47
CA ASP A 87 6.95 2.60 7.85
C ASP A 87 6.62 3.98 8.44
N PHE A 88 5.56 4.03 9.23
CA PHE A 88 5.14 5.25 9.90
C PHE A 88 6.03 5.59 11.10
N LEU A 89 6.81 4.64 11.65
CA LEU A 89 7.66 4.91 12.82
C LEU A 89 8.82 5.84 12.48
N ASP A 90 9.44 5.67 11.32
CA ASP A 90 10.53 6.57 10.91
C ASP A 90 10.01 7.96 10.55
N VAL A 91 8.81 8.05 9.93
CA VAL A 91 8.14 9.34 9.69
C VAL A 91 7.79 10.05 11.00
N LEU A 92 7.27 9.32 11.99
CA LEU A 92 6.93 9.88 13.30
C LEU A 92 8.16 10.36 14.08
N LYS A 93 9.31 9.68 13.97
CA LYS A 93 10.56 10.14 14.60
C LYS A 93 11.03 11.48 14.05
N ASP A 94 10.92 11.67 12.73
CA ASP A 94 11.28 12.94 12.10
C ASP A 94 10.31 14.08 12.48
N GLU A 95 9.03 13.77 12.70
CA GLU A 95 8.03 14.74 13.17
C GLU A 95 8.11 15.07 14.67
N MET A 96 8.55 14.12 15.51
CA MET A 96 8.61 14.31 16.97
C MET A 96 9.85 15.08 17.48
N GLY A 97 10.86 15.30 16.63
CA GLY A 97 12.10 15.95 17.03
C GLY A 97 12.90 15.17 18.10
N PRO A 98 14.09 15.65 18.51
CA PRO A 98 15.06 14.86 19.28
C PRO A 98 14.71 14.68 20.77
N TRP A 99 13.44 14.78 21.17
CA TRP A 99 13.01 14.78 22.58
C TRP A 99 11.96 13.71 22.91
N ALA A 100 11.98 12.57 22.22
CA ALA A 100 11.24 11.37 22.61
C ALA A 100 12.11 10.46 23.49
#